data_AF-A0AA41Z9L7-F1
#
_entry.id   AF-A0AA41Z9L7-F1
#
_cell.length_a   1.000
_cell.length_b   1.000
_cell.length_c   1.000
_cell.angle_alpha   90.00
_cell.angle_beta   90.00
_cell.angle_gamma   90.00
#
_symmetry.space_group_name_H-M   'P 1'
#
loop_
_entity.id
_entity.type
_entity.pdbx_description
1 polymer ?
#
loop_
_entity_poly.entity_id
_entity_poly.type
_entity_poly.pdbx_seq_one_letter_code
_entity_poly.pdbx_strand_id
1 'polypeptide(L)'
;MIAPIAAARTADLESCASEPIQIPGAIQPHGVLIAAKATDHRVTHVSANFAASTGISLKSVIGSPLMSLTGPEPMAAVSGALASERYAPANVLTL
;
A
#
# COMPACT_ATOMS: atom_id res chain seq x y z
N MET A 1 -4.36 -34.50 18.45
CA MET A 1 -4.49 -35.05 17.09
C MET A 1 -4.71 -33.90 16.13
N ILE A 2 -3.71 -33.59 15.30
CA ILE A 2 -3.82 -32.58 14.24
C ILE A 2 -4.30 -33.35 13.00
N ALA A 3 -5.45 -32.96 12.44
CA ALA A 3 -5.92 -33.52 11.18
C ALA A 3 -4.91 -33.20 10.06
N PRO A 4 -4.61 -34.14 9.15
CA PRO A 4 -3.64 -33.91 8.09
C PRO A 4 -4.13 -32.84 7.12
N ILE A 5 -3.21 -32.06 6.55
CA ILE A 5 -3.42 -31.10 5.44
C ILE A 5 -3.72 -31.88 4.14
N ALA A 6 -4.54 -32.92 4.21
CA ALA A 6 -4.95 -33.75 3.06
C ALA A 6 -6.37 -33.38 2.59
N ALA A 7 -7.14 -32.65 3.38
CA ALA A 7 -8.51 -32.22 3.05
C ALA A 7 -8.58 -30.97 2.15
N ALA A 8 -7.47 -30.25 1.94
CA ALA A 8 -7.42 -29.09 1.05
C ALA A 8 -7.34 -29.45 -0.45
N ARG A 9 -7.52 -30.72 -0.83
CA ARG A 9 -7.29 -31.23 -2.19
C ARG A 9 -8.41 -30.94 -3.20
N THR A 10 -9.49 -30.29 -2.79
CA THR A 10 -10.55 -29.83 -3.72
C THR A 10 -11.16 -28.51 -3.26
N ALA A 11 -10.35 -27.60 -2.69
CA ALA A 11 -10.68 -26.20 -2.90
C ALA A 11 -10.44 -25.95 -4.40
N ASP A 12 -11.52 -25.63 -5.11
CA ASP A 12 -11.48 -25.31 -6.53
C ASP A 12 -10.45 -24.19 -6.75
N LEU A 13 -9.35 -24.50 -7.46
CA LEU A 13 -8.27 -23.54 -7.67
C LEU A 13 -8.76 -22.29 -8.39
N GLU A 14 -9.82 -22.42 -9.18
CA GLU A 14 -10.54 -21.30 -9.80
C GLU A 14 -11.16 -20.37 -8.76
N SER A 15 -11.76 -20.93 -7.70
CA SER A 15 -12.30 -20.16 -6.58
C SER A 15 -11.19 -19.45 -5.80
N CYS A 16 -10.04 -20.09 -5.56
CA CYS A 16 -8.90 -19.45 -4.90
C CYS A 16 -8.28 -18.34 -5.77
N ALA A 17 -8.19 -18.55 -7.09
CA ALA A 17 -7.64 -17.56 -8.02
C ALA A 17 -8.56 -16.34 -8.20
N SER A 18 -9.87 -16.50 -7.94
CA SER A 18 -10.87 -15.44 -8.08
C SER A 18 -10.93 -14.50 -6.87
N GLU A 19 -10.29 -14.83 -5.75
CA GLU A 19 -10.29 -13.95 -4.58
C GLU A 19 -9.48 -12.67 -4.87
N PRO A 20 -10.04 -11.47 -4.65
CA PRO A 20 -9.35 -10.20 -4.90
C PRO A 20 -8.36 -9.85 -3.78
N ILE A 21 -7.46 -10.77 -3.44
CA ILE A 21 -6.45 -10.61 -2.37
C ILE A 21 -5.49 -9.43 -2.61
N GLN A 22 -5.41 -8.93 -3.84
CA GLN A 22 -4.62 -7.76 -4.24
C GLN A 22 -5.28 -6.41 -3.86
N ILE A 23 -6.58 -6.40 -3.54
CA ILE A 23 -7.32 -5.20 -3.11
C ILE A 23 -8.15 -5.52 -1.86
N PRO A 24 -7.51 -5.90 -0.73
CA PRO A 24 -8.24 -6.31 0.47
C PRO A 24 -8.98 -5.14 1.15
N GLY A 25 -8.69 -3.89 0.76
CA GLY A 25 -9.28 -2.69 1.38
C GLY A 25 -8.75 -2.37 2.78
N ALA A 26 -7.80 -3.17 3.29
CA ALA A 26 -7.21 -3.01 4.61
C ALA A 26 -5.71 -3.29 4.58
N ILE A 27 -5.00 -2.80 5.60
CA ILE A 27 -3.58 -3.08 5.82
C ILE A 27 -3.38 -3.81 7.16
N GLN A 28 -2.23 -4.46 7.33
CA GLN A 28 -1.80 -4.92 8.64
C GLN A 28 -1.57 -3.71 9.58
N PRO A 29 -2.00 -3.77 10.86
CA PRO A 29 -2.08 -2.57 11.72
C PRO A 29 -0.74 -2.11 12.32
N HIS A 30 0.36 -2.78 11.99
CA HIS A 30 1.68 -2.58 12.61
C HIS A 30 2.41 -1.35 12.05
N GLY A 31 1.92 -0.81 10.93
CA GLY A 31 2.43 0.40 10.31
C GLY A 31 1.29 1.19 9.67
N VAL A 32 1.65 2.19 8.88
CA VAL A 32 0.70 3.01 8.12
C VAL A 32 0.99 2.90 6.63
N LEU A 33 -0.04 3.07 5.81
CA LEU A 33 0.10 3.18 4.37
C LEU A 33 -0.19 4.61 3.95
N ILE A 34 0.63 5.15 3.04
CA ILE A 34 0.45 6.46 2.42
C ILE A 34 0.58 6.26 0.92
N ALA A 35 -0.41 6.72 0.16
CA ALA A 35 -0.35 6.75 -1.30
C ALA A 35 -0.26 8.21 -1.77
N ALA A 36 0.58 8.46 -2.77
CA ALA A 36 0.77 9.77 -3.35
C ALA A 36 0.71 9.70 -4.88
N LYS A 37 0.34 10.81 -5.53
CA LYS A 37 0.38 10.91 -6.99
C LYS A 37 1.82 10.84 -7.47
N ALA A 38 2.07 10.04 -8.50
CA ALA A 38 3.40 9.93 -9.10
C ALA A 38 3.89 11.24 -9.74
N THR A 39 2.98 12.12 -10.18
CA THR A 39 3.33 13.35 -10.90
C THR A 39 3.84 14.48 -10.01
N ASP A 40 3.27 14.64 -8.82
CA ASP A 40 3.54 15.78 -7.92
C ASP A 40 3.79 15.36 -6.47
N HIS A 41 3.81 14.06 -6.20
CA HIS A 41 4.01 13.45 -4.89
C HIS A 41 3.05 13.97 -3.81
N ARG A 42 1.87 14.44 -4.20
CA ARG A 42 0.83 14.83 -3.23
C ARG A 42 0.10 13.60 -2.72
N VAL A 43 -0.09 13.54 -1.40
CA VAL A 43 -0.78 12.45 -0.73
C VAL A 43 -2.24 12.41 -1.18
N THR A 44 -2.70 11.25 -1.64
CA THR A 44 -4.10 11.02 -2.05
C THR A 44 -4.85 10.17 -1.06
N HIS A 45 -4.18 9.22 -0.42
CA HIS A 45 -4.77 8.31 0.55
C HIS A 45 -3.81 8.03 1.70
N VAL A 46 -4.39 7.75 2.86
CA VAL A 46 -3.70 7.17 4.01
C VAL A 46 -4.55 6.06 4.61
N SER A 47 -3.92 5.13 5.32
CA SER A 47 -4.63 4.06 6.02
C SER A 47 -5.54 4.59 7.13
N ALA A 48 -6.56 3.81 7.49
CA ALA A 48 -7.52 4.18 8.53
C ALA A 48 -6.86 4.40 9.92
N ASN A 49 -5.78 3.69 10.23
CA ASN A 49 -5.04 3.84 11.48
C ASN A 49 -4.08 5.03 11.50
N PHE A 50 -3.92 5.76 10.40
CA PHE A 50 -2.87 6.79 10.25
C PHE A 50 -2.89 7.84 11.37
N ALA A 51 -4.05 8.43 11.65
CA ALA A 51 -4.17 9.47 12.67
C ALA A 51 -3.89 8.94 14.09
N ALA A 52 -4.35 7.72 14.38
CA ALA A 52 -4.09 7.07 15.67
C ALA A 52 -2.61 6.71 15.85
N SER A 53 -1.93 6.28 14.79
CA SER A 53 -0.52 5.87 14.84
C SER A 53 0.46 7.04 14.82
N THR A 54 0.11 8.17 14.18
CA THR A 54 1.03 9.30 13.98
C THR A 54 0.68 10.56 14.79
N GLY A 55 -0.58 10.68 15.26
CA GLY A 55 -1.11 11.90 15.87
C GLY A 55 -1.42 13.02 14.86
N ILE A 56 -1.23 12.79 13.56
CA ILE A 56 -1.45 13.80 12.52
C ILE A 56 -2.88 13.69 11.98
N SER A 57 -3.55 14.84 11.82
CA SER A 57 -4.91 14.91 11.28
C SER A 57 -4.96 14.52 9.79
N LEU A 58 -5.98 13.74 9.41
CA LEU A 58 -6.24 13.39 8.02
C LEU A 58 -6.44 14.63 7.14
N LYS A 59 -7.12 15.66 7.67
CA LYS A 59 -7.40 16.92 6.93
C LYS A 59 -6.13 17.70 6.58
N SER A 60 -5.09 17.61 7.39
CA SER A 60 -3.81 18.28 7.10
C SER A 60 -2.91 17.47 6.16
N VAL A 61 -3.20 16.18 5.98
CA VAL A 61 -2.35 15.26 5.22
C VAL A 61 -2.84 15.06 3.79
N ILE A 62 -4.14 14.89 3.59
CA ILE A 62 -4.65 14.71 2.22
C ILE A 62 -4.34 15.95 1.38
N GLY A 63 -3.71 15.73 0.23
CA GLY A 63 -3.24 16.78 -0.69
C GLY A 63 -1.91 17.42 -0.32
N SER A 64 -1.34 17.13 0.85
CA SER A 64 -0.02 17.66 1.23
C SER A 64 1.10 16.98 0.44
N PRO A 65 2.28 17.61 0.28
CA PRO A 65 3.44 16.95 -0.28
C PRO A 65 3.90 15.79 0.61
N LEU A 66 4.19 14.62 0.05
CA LEU A 66 4.67 13.45 0.81
C LEU A 66 5.91 13.77 1.65
N MET A 67 6.80 14.62 1.12
CA MET A 67 8.01 15.10 1.81
C MET A 67 7.71 15.80 3.14
N SER A 68 6.52 16.37 3.34
CA SER A 68 6.12 16.97 4.62
C SER A 68 5.97 15.96 5.75
N LEU A 69 5.81 14.67 5.41
CA LEU A 69 5.67 13.56 6.35
C LEU A 69 6.97 12.76 6.48
N THR A 70 7.69 12.59 5.38
CA THR A 70 8.90 11.73 5.34
C THR A 70 10.18 12.50 5.61
N GLY A 71 10.17 13.82 5.43
CA GLY A 71 11.39 14.61 5.35
C GLY A 71 12.14 14.43 4.01
N PRO A 72 13.22 15.20 3.81
CA PRO A 72 13.90 15.30 2.51
C PRO A 72 14.72 14.06 2.16
N GLU A 73 15.36 13.41 3.13
CA GLU A 73 16.26 12.27 2.87
C GLU A 73 15.49 11.05 2.32
N PRO A 74 14.39 10.56 2.94
CA PRO A 74 13.63 9.46 2.36
C PRO A 74 12.99 9.82 1.02
N MET A 75 12.57 11.08 0.85
CA MET A 75 12.00 11.56 -0.42
C MET A 75 13.02 11.55 -1.56
N ALA A 76 14.28 11.87 -1.27
CA ALA A 76 15.37 11.77 -2.23
C ALA A 76 15.60 10.32 -2.67
N ALA A 77 15.59 9.36 -1.72
CA ALA A 77 15.73 7.94 -2.02
C ALA A 77 14.57 7.41 -2.90
N VAL A 78 13.33 7.78 -2.58
CA VAL A 78 12.15 7.44 -3.39
C VAL A 78 12.27 8.02 -4.80
N SER A 79 12.64 9.30 -4.90
CA SER A 79 12.77 9.97 -6.22
C SER A 79 13.86 9.31 -7.08
N GLY A 80 15.00 8.96 -6.48
CA GLY A 80 16.06 8.23 -7.16
C GLY A 80 15.63 6.84 -7.63
N ALA A 81 14.84 6.12 -6.82
CA ALA A 81 14.31 4.81 -7.18
C ALA A 81 13.30 4.91 -8.36
N LEU A 82 12.41 5.90 -8.34
CA LEU A 82 11.43 6.14 -9.40
C LEU A 82 12.06 6.58 -10.72
N ALA A 83 13.20 7.27 -10.68
CA ALA A 83 13.96 7.66 -11.86
C ALA A 83 14.80 6.51 -12.46
N SER A 84 14.89 5.36 -11.78
CA SER A 84 15.69 4.22 -12.25
C SER A 84 14.96 3.40 -13.31
N GLU A 85 15.71 2.80 -14.25
CA GLU A 85 15.18 1.93 -15.30
C GLU A 85 14.45 0.68 -14.77
N ARG A 86 14.59 0.37 -13.49
CA ARG A 86 13.88 -0.73 -12.81
C ARG A 86 12.42 -0.39 -12.50
N TYR A 87 12.08 0.89 -12.46
CA TYR A 87 10.71 1.31 -12.21
C TYR A 87 9.93 1.31 -13.53
N ALA A 88 9.19 0.23 -13.78
CA ALA A 88 8.14 0.20 -14.79
C ALA A 88 6.79 0.48 -14.11
N PRO A 89 6.06 1.54 -14.48
CA PRO A 89 4.76 1.83 -13.89
C PRO A 89 3.75 0.75 -14.32
N ALA A 90 3.60 -0.28 -13.49
CA ALA A 90 2.51 -1.25 -13.55
C ALA A 90 1.50 -0.86 -12.47
N ASN A 91 0.39 -0.24 -12.87
CA ASN A 91 -0.68 0.08 -11.93
C ASN A 91 -1.55 -1.16 -11.71
N VAL A 92 -1.26 -1.89 -10.63
CA VAL A 92 -1.99 -3.10 -10.21
C VAL A 92 -3.46 -2.80 -9.87
N LEU A 93 -3.81 -1.52 -9.66
CA LEU A 93 -5.18 -1.07 -9.37
C LEU A 93 -5.99 -0.70 -10.61
N THR A 94 -5.45 -0.88 -11.82
CA THR A 94 -6.18 -0.70 -13.10
C THR A 94 -6.37 -1.99 -13.89
N LEU A 95 -6.17 -3.15 -13.24
CA LEU A 95 -6.63 -4.44 -13.76
C LEU A 95 -8.12 -4.63 -13.51
#